data_AF-A0A7C6YZ05-F1
#
_entry.id   AF-A0A7C6YZ05-F1
#
_cell.length_a   1.000
_cell.length_b   1.000
_cell.length_c   1.000
_cell.angle_alpha   90.00
_cell.angle_beta   90.00
_cell.angle_gamma   90.00
#
_symmetry.space_group_name_H-M   'P 1'
#
loop_
_entity.id
_entity.type
_entity.pdbx_description
1 polymer ?
#
loop_
_entity_poly.entity_id
_entity_poly.type
_entity_poly.pdbx_seq_one_letter_code
_entity_poly.pdbx_strand_id
1 'polypeptide(L)'
;MNIVNALTLRHLKLNKRRTIVTIIGVILSVSMITAVSTIVVSFLSMMQRSVMADSGNWHVLYRDIPSQNVDIVMNDENTDTILLSKDIGYAVLEGSKNKNKPYLFIKSYDEQAFINYNVNLIDGRLPENPNEVVISSHIAENGGVKYEIGDVLKLDIGERYSYIGEGEDKVSLGQSSGFRKATDDNEGEKFVEKFTKEYTITGVITRPGFEPYWSP
;
A
#
# COMPACT_ATOMS: atom_id res chain seq x y z
N MET A 1 63.47 5.55 -7.18
CA MET A 1 62.52 5.20 -8.27
C MET A 1 63.24 4.29 -9.25
N ASN A 2 62.59 3.20 -9.68
CA ASN A 2 63.14 2.30 -10.70
C ASN A 2 63.44 3.10 -11.99
N ILE A 3 64.62 2.91 -12.59
CA ILE A 3 65.06 3.63 -13.82
C ILE A 3 64.01 3.49 -14.94
N VAL A 4 63.38 2.32 -15.03
CA VAL A 4 62.31 2.03 -15.98
C VAL A 4 61.12 2.99 -15.83
N ASN A 5 60.69 3.28 -14.59
CA ASN A 5 59.57 4.18 -14.30
C ASN A 5 59.91 5.63 -14.67
N ALA A 6 61.16 6.06 -14.44
CA ALA A 6 61.60 7.40 -14.79
C ALA A 6 61.60 7.64 -16.32
N LEU A 7 62.07 6.64 -17.08
CA LEU A 7 62.03 6.66 -18.54
C LEU A 7 60.59 6.64 -19.08
N THR A 8 59.72 5.76 -18.57
CA THR A 8 58.31 5.68 -19.01
C THR A 8 57.56 6.99 -18.78
N LEU A 9 57.73 7.62 -17.61
CA LEU A 9 57.05 8.89 -17.31
C LEU A 9 57.51 10.03 -18.23
N ARG A 10 58.80 10.05 -18.60
CA ARG A 10 59.35 11.02 -19.57
C ARG A 10 58.76 10.81 -20.97
N HIS A 11 58.62 9.56 -21.43
CA HIS A 11 58.00 9.25 -22.71
C HIS A 11 56.51 9.61 -22.76
N LEU A 12 55.75 9.35 -21.69
CA LEU A 12 54.35 9.75 -21.59
C LEU A 12 54.18 11.28 -21.61
N LYS A 13 55.09 12.03 -20.96
CA LYS A 13 55.09 13.50 -20.97
C LYS A 13 55.46 14.11 -22.32
N LEU A 14 56.27 13.44 -23.13
CA LEU A 14 56.62 13.89 -24.49
C LEU A 14 55.48 13.64 -25.49
N ASN A 15 54.73 12.54 -25.33
CA ASN A 15 53.61 12.16 -26.21
C ASN A 15 52.21 12.55 -25.66
N LYS A 16 52.07 13.79 -25.20
CA LYS A 16 50.88 14.28 -24.45
C LYS A 16 49.54 13.97 -25.12
N ARG A 17 49.42 14.17 -26.44
CA ARG A 17 48.17 13.92 -27.18
C ARG A 17 47.74 12.45 -27.09
N ARG A 18 48.68 11.52 -27.33
CA ARG A 18 48.40 10.07 -27.28
C ARG A 18 48.04 9.64 -25.86
N THR A 19 48.82 10.08 -24.87
CA THR A 19 48.60 9.72 -23.47
C THR A 19 47.26 10.21 -22.94
N ILE A 20 46.82 11.43 -23.27
CA ILE A 20 45.51 11.96 -22.86
C ILE A 20 44.36 11.14 -23.45
N VAL A 21 44.42 10.82 -24.75
CA VAL A 21 43.37 10.00 -25.41
C VAL A 21 43.27 8.62 -24.77
N THR A 22 44.40 7.97 -24.45
CA THR A 22 44.40 6.68 -23.76
C THR A 22 43.82 6.79 -22.35
N ILE A 23 44.16 7.82 -21.59
CA ILE A 23 43.60 8.04 -20.24
C ILE A 23 42.08 8.24 -20.31
N ILE A 24 41.58 9.05 -21.25
CA ILE A 24 40.14 9.25 -21.44
C ILE A 24 39.46 7.94 -21.81
N GLY A 25 40.04 7.14 -22.72
CA GLY A 25 39.49 5.84 -23.09
C GLY A 25 39.39 4.88 -21.90
N VAL A 26 40.42 4.84 -21.04
CA VAL A 26 40.40 4.05 -19.81
C VAL A 26 39.35 4.59 -18.82
N ILE A 27 39.28 5.89 -18.60
CA ILE A 27 38.27 6.51 -17.72
C ILE A 27 36.86 6.18 -18.23
N LEU A 28 36.59 6.32 -19.52
CA LEU A 28 35.30 6.01 -20.12
C LEU A 28 34.95 4.52 -19.97
N SER A 29 35.91 3.63 -20.23
CA SER A 29 35.70 2.18 -20.07
C SER A 29 35.35 1.81 -18.63
N VAL A 30 36.12 2.30 -17.65
CA VAL A 30 35.88 2.05 -16.23
C VAL A 30 34.56 2.70 -15.77
N SER A 31 34.28 3.93 -16.23
CA SER A 31 33.04 4.64 -15.89
C SER A 31 31.81 3.91 -16.43
N MET A 32 31.87 3.39 -17.66
CA MET A 32 30.74 2.66 -18.25
C MET A 32 30.44 1.36 -17.49
N ILE A 33 31.48 0.60 -17.14
CA ILE A 33 31.32 -0.65 -16.38
C ILE A 33 30.74 -0.37 -14.99
N THR A 34 31.28 0.62 -14.28
CA THR A 34 30.82 0.96 -12.92
C THR A 34 29.44 1.61 -12.91
N ALA A 35 29.12 2.44 -13.89
CA ALA A 35 27.81 3.08 -14.01
C ALA A 35 26.69 2.05 -14.16
N VAL A 36 26.88 1.04 -15.02
CA VAL A 36 25.85 0.01 -15.25
C VAL A 36 25.53 -0.74 -13.96
N SER A 37 26.54 -1.24 -13.23
CA SER A 37 26.32 -1.94 -11.97
C SER A 37 25.65 -1.05 -10.91
N THR A 38 26.07 0.21 -10.82
CA THR A 38 25.49 1.17 -9.85
C THR A 38 24.03 1.46 -10.17
N ILE A 39 23.70 1.66 -11.45
CA ILE A 39 22.32 1.88 -11.90
C ILE A 39 21.45 0.67 -11.54
N VAL A 40 21.91 -0.55 -11.81
CA VAL A 40 21.15 -1.77 -11.50
C VAL A 40 20.87 -1.87 -10.00
N VAL A 41 21.88 -1.71 -9.15
CA VAL A 41 21.69 -1.79 -7.69
C VAL A 41 20.77 -0.69 -7.19
N SER A 42 20.98 0.56 -7.63
CA SER A 42 20.13 1.68 -7.27
C SER A 42 18.67 1.47 -7.68
N PHE A 43 18.46 0.93 -8.89
CA PHE A 43 17.14 0.62 -9.41
C PHE A 43 16.46 -0.50 -8.62
N LEU A 44 17.17 -1.58 -8.28
CA LEU A 44 16.64 -2.64 -7.42
C LEU A 44 16.23 -2.09 -6.05
N SER A 45 17.07 -1.27 -5.41
CA SER A 45 16.74 -0.64 -4.12
C SER A 45 15.55 0.32 -4.23
N MET A 46 15.41 1.04 -5.33
CA MET A 46 14.25 1.89 -5.59
C MET A 46 12.97 1.06 -5.73
N MET A 47 13.01 -0.04 -6.50
CA MET A 47 11.86 -0.94 -6.64
C MET A 47 11.45 -1.53 -5.29
N GLN A 48 12.40 -1.98 -4.47
CA GLN A 48 12.11 -2.49 -3.13
C GLN A 48 11.41 -1.45 -2.25
N ARG A 49 11.94 -0.22 -2.19
CA ARG A 49 11.32 0.87 -1.43
C ARG A 49 9.93 1.23 -1.96
N SER A 50 9.73 1.18 -3.28
CA SER A 50 8.42 1.44 -3.88
C SER A 50 7.40 0.37 -3.50
N VAL A 51 7.77 -0.91 -3.54
CA VAL A 51 6.89 -2.01 -3.15
C VAL A 51 6.56 -1.94 -1.65
N MET A 52 7.55 -1.67 -0.79
CA MET A 52 7.31 -1.49 0.65
C MET A 52 6.38 -0.31 0.93
N ALA A 53 6.50 0.79 0.18
CA ALA A 53 5.64 1.95 0.35
C ALA A 53 4.19 1.70 -0.14
N ASP A 54 4.01 0.92 -1.20
CA ASP A 54 2.68 0.70 -1.80
C ASP A 54 1.93 -0.46 -1.14
N SER A 55 2.61 -1.59 -0.94
CA SER A 55 2.02 -2.83 -0.45
C SER A 55 2.23 -3.07 1.05
N GLY A 56 3.19 -2.37 1.68
CA GLY A 56 3.66 -2.62 3.03
C GLY A 56 4.90 -3.51 3.08
N ASN A 57 5.48 -3.64 4.27
CA ASN A 57 6.70 -4.41 4.52
C ASN A 57 6.36 -5.82 5.03
N TRP A 58 6.06 -6.74 4.12
CA TRP A 58 5.78 -8.15 4.43
C TRP A 58 6.18 -9.06 3.27
N HIS A 59 6.44 -10.34 3.58
CA HIS A 59 6.89 -11.33 2.59
C HIS A 59 5.80 -12.31 2.17
N VAL A 60 4.92 -12.70 3.11
CA VAL A 60 3.87 -13.69 2.88
C VAL A 60 2.55 -13.19 3.45
N LEU A 61 1.47 -13.36 2.68
CA LEU A 61 0.11 -13.06 3.11
C LEU A 61 -0.74 -14.33 3.03
N TYR A 62 -1.21 -14.78 4.18
CA TYR A 62 -2.23 -15.81 4.28
C TYR A 62 -3.60 -15.14 4.37
N ARG A 63 -4.54 -15.54 3.51
CA ARG A 63 -5.91 -15.01 3.47
C ARG A 63 -6.88 -16.03 4.05
N ASP A 64 -8.00 -15.53 4.56
CA ASP A 64 -9.13 -16.34 5.03
C ASP A 64 -8.75 -17.38 6.10
N ILE A 65 -7.80 -17.04 6.97
CA ILE A 65 -7.39 -17.90 8.09
C ILE A 65 -8.49 -17.87 9.16
N PRO A 66 -9.04 -19.03 9.57
CA PRO A 66 -9.93 -19.10 10.73
C PRO A 66 -9.20 -18.60 11.98
N SER A 67 -9.86 -17.82 12.85
CA SER A 67 -9.21 -17.25 14.04
C SER A 67 -8.49 -18.28 14.92
N GLN A 68 -9.00 -19.51 14.99
CA GLN A 68 -8.41 -20.63 15.73
C GLN A 68 -7.07 -21.13 15.18
N ASN A 69 -6.74 -20.80 13.92
CA ASN A 69 -5.53 -21.25 13.24
C ASN A 69 -4.46 -20.15 13.17
N VAL A 70 -4.74 -18.95 13.68
CA VAL A 70 -3.79 -17.83 13.66
C VAL A 70 -2.53 -18.19 14.44
N ASP A 71 -2.67 -18.89 15.57
CA ASP A 71 -1.57 -19.33 16.43
C ASP A 71 -0.56 -20.23 15.70
N ILE A 72 -1.00 -20.97 14.68
CA ILE A 72 -0.10 -21.83 13.90
C ILE A 72 0.90 -20.99 13.12
N VAL A 73 0.44 -19.89 12.53
CA VAL A 73 1.30 -18.96 11.79
C VAL A 73 2.16 -18.14 12.75
N MET A 74 1.61 -17.76 13.91
CA MET A 74 2.35 -17.02 14.92
C MET A 74 3.53 -17.82 15.51
N ASN A 75 3.39 -19.13 15.62
CA ASN A 75 4.39 -20.00 16.23
C ASN A 75 5.37 -20.64 15.21
N ASP A 76 5.35 -20.22 13.94
CA ASP A 76 6.33 -20.69 12.95
C ASP A 76 7.71 -20.10 13.26
N GLU A 77 8.72 -20.96 13.38
CA GLU A 77 10.10 -20.56 13.71
C GLU A 77 10.74 -19.60 12.69
N ASN A 78 10.23 -19.55 11.46
CA ASN A 78 10.71 -18.65 10.41
C ASN A 78 9.99 -17.30 10.37
N THR A 79 9.05 -17.05 11.30
CA THR A 79 8.30 -15.80 11.35
C THR A 79 8.96 -14.81 12.30
N ASP A 80 9.52 -13.74 11.75
CA ASP A 80 10.15 -12.67 12.54
C ASP A 80 9.12 -11.66 13.08
N THR A 81 8.14 -11.29 12.26
CA THR A 81 7.08 -10.34 12.64
C THR A 81 5.75 -10.78 12.06
N ILE A 82 4.69 -10.65 12.86
CA ILE A 82 3.33 -11.01 12.50
C ILE A 82 2.51 -9.73 12.36
N LEU A 83 1.73 -9.65 11.29
CA LEU A 83 0.83 -8.54 11.01
C LEU A 83 -0.58 -9.10 10.94
N LEU A 84 -1.44 -8.72 11.88
CA LEU A 84 -2.85 -9.10 11.82
C LEU A 84 -3.66 -8.01 11.16
N SER A 85 -4.42 -8.41 10.15
CA SER A 85 -5.43 -7.55 9.54
C SER A 85 -6.75 -8.29 9.42
N LYS A 86 -7.83 -7.56 9.67
CA LYS A 86 -9.18 -8.10 9.54
C LYS A 86 -10.07 -7.08 8.87
N ASP A 87 -10.67 -7.51 7.76
CA ASP A 87 -11.69 -6.77 7.05
C ASP A 87 -12.98 -6.86 7.89
N ILE A 88 -13.45 -5.73 8.40
CA ILE A 88 -14.63 -5.67 9.27
C ILE A 88 -15.90 -5.64 8.40
N GLY A 89 -15.86 -4.89 7.29
CA GLY A 89 -16.97 -4.81 6.33
C GLY A 89 -17.10 -3.43 5.71
N TYR A 90 -18.30 -3.16 5.21
CA TYR A 90 -18.67 -1.90 4.56
C TYR A 90 -19.76 -1.21 5.34
N ALA A 91 -19.80 0.12 5.30
CA ALA A 91 -20.91 0.93 5.79
C ALA A 91 -21.28 1.97 4.73
N VAL A 92 -22.55 2.37 4.67
CA VAL A 92 -22.99 3.40 3.72
C VAL A 92 -22.41 4.76 4.14
N LEU A 93 -21.84 5.49 3.18
CA LEU A 93 -21.39 6.86 3.37
C LEU A 93 -22.55 7.83 3.09
N GLU A 94 -23.25 8.20 4.15
CA GLU A 94 -24.33 9.19 4.08
C GLU A 94 -23.79 10.55 3.59
N GLY A 95 -24.47 11.11 2.59
CA GLY A 95 -24.07 12.39 1.98
C GLY A 95 -22.95 12.30 0.94
N SER A 96 -22.52 11.10 0.54
CA SER A 96 -21.52 10.94 -0.52
C SER A 96 -21.98 11.58 -1.84
N LYS A 97 -21.17 12.50 -2.36
CA LYS A 97 -21.37 13.12 -3.69
C LYS A 97 -20.89 12.20 -4.80
N ASN A 98 -20.03 11.22 -4.50
CA ASN A 98 -19.55 10.27 -5.49
C ASN A 98 -20.46 9.05 -5.57
N LYS A 99 -21.25 9.00 -6.64
CA LYS A 99 -22.19 7.90 -6.92
C LYS A 99 -21.50 6.55 -7.17
N ASN A 100 -20.22 6.54 -7.51
CA ASN A 100 -19.43 5.33 -7.73
C ASN A 100 -18.72 4.86 -6.45
N LYS A 101 -18.78 5.65 -5.37
CA LYS A 101 -18.19 5.34 -4.07
C LYS A 101 -19.13 5.59 -2.90
N PRO A 102 -20.25 4.85 -2.81
CA PRO A 102 -21.22 5.06 -1.73
C PRO A 102 -20.82 4.41 -0.41
N TYR A 103 -19.72 3.63 -0.33
CA TYR A 103 -19.37 2.91 0.91
C TYR A 103 -18.09 3.41 1.57
N LEU A 104 -18.10 3.37 2.90
CA LEU A 104 -16.91 3.30 3.74
C LEU A 104 -16.50 1.84 3.88
N PHE A 105 -15.20 1.57 3.79
CA PHE A 105 -14.65 0.27 4.09
C PHE A 105 -13.87 0.31 5.40
N ILE A 106 -14.24 -0.59 6.31
CA ILE A 106 -13.67 -0.64 7.65
C ILE A 106 -12.72 -1.83 7.72
N LYS A 107 -11.47 -1.55 8.03
CA LYS A 107 -10.41 -2.52 8.25
C LYS A 107 -9.77 -2.30 9.61
N SER A 108 -9.52 -3.40 10.31
CA SER A 108 -8.81 -3.40 11.58
C SER A 108 -7.42 -3.99 11.43
N TYR A 109 -6.51 -3.46 12.23
CA TYR A 109 -5.11 -3.82 12.27
C TYR A 109 -4.66 -3.96 13.72
N ASP A 110 -3.70 -4.83 13.97
CA ASP A 110 -2.90 -4.76 15.19
C ASP A 110 -1.85 -3.64 15.09
N GLU A 111 -1.16 -3.38 16.20
CA GLU A 111 -0.15 -2.32 16.28
C GLU A 111 0.97 -2.50 15.24
N GLN A 112 1.44 -3.75 15.07
CA GLN A 112 2.48 -4.07 14.09
C GLN A 112 2.01 -3.83 12.65
N ALA A 113 0.75 -4.18 12.34
CA ALA A 113 0.15 -3.95 11.04
C ALA A 113 -0.01 -2.45 10.72
N PHE A 114 -0.37 -1.60 11.69
CA PHE A 114 -0.41 -0.15 11.45
C PHE A 114 0.97 0.41 11.06
N ILE A 115 2.05 -0.10 11.66
CA ILE A 115 3.42 0.31 11.35
C ILE A 115 3.88 -0.21 9.98
N ASN A 116 3.61 -1.49 9.68
CA ASN A 116 4.17 -2.14 8.50
C ASN A 116 3.31 -2.05 7.23
N TYR A 117 2.00 -1.77 7.33
CA TYR A 117 1.13 -1.52 6.16
C TYR A 117 1.16 -0.06 5.67
N ASN A 118 2.09 0.75 6.16
CA ASN A 118 2.33 2.12 5.71
C ASN A 118 1.07 3.01 5.79
N VAL A 119 0.34 2.93 6.90
CA VAL A 119 -0.78 3.83 7.19
C VAL A 119 -0.21 5.18 7.61
N ASN A 120 -0.10 6.10 6.66
CA ASN A 120 0.50 7.42 6.91
C ASN A 120 -0.52 8.38 7.51
N LEU A 121 -0.26 8.78 8.75
CA LEU A 121 -1.04 9.77 9.47
C LEU A 121 -0.72 11.18 8.95
N ILE A 122 -1.76 11.94 8.61
CA ILE A 122 -1.68 13.36 8.22
C ILE A 122 -1.87 14.23 9.46
N ASP A 123 -2.88 13.91 10.28
CA ASP A 123 -3.24 14.69 11.46
C ASP A 123 -3.87 13.80 12.56
N GLY A 124 -3.73 14.20 13.81
CA GLY A 124 -4.25 13.47 14.99
C GLY A 124 -3.33 12.35 15.49
N ARG A 125 -3.90 11.17 15.78
CA ARG A 125 -3.18 9.96 16.22
C ARG A 125 -3.78 8.69 15.63
N LEU A 126 -3.04 7.59 15.70
CA LEU A 126 -3.57 6.26 15.38
C LEU A 126 -4.53 5.76 16.48
N PRO A 127 -5.45 4.82 16.14
CA PRO A 127 -6.37 4.24 17.11
C PRO A 127 -5.63 3.44 18.18
N GLU A 128 -5.96 3.64 19.45
CA GLU A 128 -5.40 2.92 20.59
C GLU A 128 -6.38 1.87 21.14
N ASN A 129 -7.68 2.05 20.86
CA ASN A 129 -8.75 1.20 21.38
C ASN A 129 -9.67 0.68 20.25
N PRO A 130 -10.40 -0.43 20.46
CA PRO A 130 -11.29 -1.01 19.45
C PRO A 130 -12.48 -0.14 19.00
N ASN A 131 -12.76 0.96 19.71
CA ASN A 131 -13.83 1.91 19.42
C ASN A 131 -13.31 3.22 18.80
N GLU A 132 -12.03 3.26 18.42
CA GLU A 132 -11.40 4.39 17.77
C GLU A 132 -11.14 4.05 16.31
N VAL A 133 -11.15 5.07 15.45
CA VAL A 133 -10.91 4.90 14.02
C VAL A 133 -10.11 6.10 13.49
N VAL A 134 -9.33 5.84 12.44
CA VAL A 134 -8.74 6.89 11.60
C VAL A 134 -9.44 6.88 10.25
N ILE A 135 -9.63 8.06 9.68
CA ILE A 135 -10.36 8.22 8.42
C ILE A 135 -9.41 8.65 7.31
N SER A 136 -9.67 8.20 6.09
CA SER A 136 -8.88 8.61 4.94
C SER A 136 -9.25 10.01 4.46
N SER A 137 -8.26 10.84 4.11
CA SER A 137 -8.49 12.21 3.62
C SER A 137 -9.40 12.28 2.39
N HIS A 138 -9.39 11.24 1.55
CA HIS A 138 -10.20 11.20 0.34
C HIS A 138 -11.71 11.05 0.59
N ILE A 139 -12.14 10.71 1.80
CA ILE A 139 -13.58 10.77 2.14
C ILE A 139 -14.10 12.20 1.98
N ALA A 140 -13.31 13.19 2.42
CA ALA A 140 -13.61 14.60 2.23
C ALA A 140 -13.39 15.07 0.79
N GLU A 141 -12.26 14.69 0.17
CA GLU A 141 -11.89 15.18 -1.17
C GLU A 141 -12.77 14.58 -2.29
N ASN A 142 -13.10 13.29 -2.19
CA ASN A 142 -13.78 12.52 -3.23
C ASN A 142 -15.24 12.24 -2.87
N GLY A 143 -15.51 11.83 -1.62
CA GLY A 143 -16.87 11.63 -1.12
C GLY A 143 -17.60 12.95 -0.85
N GLY A 144 -16.88 14.05 -0.62
CA GLY A 144 -17.47 15.36 -0.31
C GLY A 144 -18.08 15.44 1.09
N VAL A 145 -17.79 14.45 1.95
CA VAL A 145 -18.25 14.37 3.34
C VAL A 145 -17.08 14.71 4.26
N LYS A 146 -17.24 15.75 5.06
CA LYS A 146 -16.20 16.17 6.00
C LYS A 146 -16.52 15.64 7.38
N TYR A 147 -15.51 15.04 7.99
CA TYR A 147 -15.51 14.61 9.37
C TYR A 147 -14.33 15.24 10.09
N GLU A 148 -14.51 15.56 11.36
CA GLU A 148 -13.50 16.17 12.21
C GLU A 148 -12.97 15.17 13.24
N ILE A 149 -11.76 15.42 13.74
CA ILE A 149 -11.17 14.62 14.81
C ILE A 149 -11.98 14.85 16.08
N GLY A 150 -12.42 13.77 16.72
CA GLY A 150 -13.32 13.76 17.87
C GLY A 150 -14.78 13.45 17.53
N ASP A 151 -15.16 13.44 16.24
CA ASP A 151 -16.52 13.05 15.85
C ASP A 151 -16.80 11.58 16.16
N VAL A 152 -18.07 11.29 16.49
CA VAL A 152 -18.56 9.93 16.70
C VAL A 152 -19.33 9.47 15.46
N LEU A 153 -18.81 8.45 14.79
CA LEU A 153 -19.41 7.80 13.64
C LEU A 153 -20.21 6.58 14.09
N LYS A 154 -21.53 6.62 13.91
CA LYS A 154 -22.39 5.45 14.04
C LYS A 154 -22.52 4.79 12.68
N LEU A 155 -21.96 3.58 12.54
CA LEU A 155 -21.89 2.87 11.27
C LEU A 155 -22.67 1.56 11.35
N ASP A 156 -23.59 1.38 10.40
CA ASP A 156 -24.23 0.09 10.13
C ASP A 156 -23.35 -0.71 9.19
N ILE A 157 -22.67 -1.71 9.74
CA ILE A 157 -21.63 -2.46 9.06
C ILE A 157 -22.21 -3.76 8.50
N GLY A 158 -21.91 -4.02 7.25
CA GLY A 158 -22.40 -5.17 6.52
C GLY A 158 -21.45 -5.65 5.43
N GLU A 159 -21.98 -6.53 4.59
CA GLU A 159 -21.28 -7.08 3.43
C GLU A 159 -22.01 -6.77 2.13
N ARG A 160 -21.22 -6.65 1.06
CA ARG A 160 -21.72 -6.35 -0.28
C ARG A 160 -21.72 -7.61 -1.12
N TYR A 161 -22.79 -7.81 -1.87
CA TYR A 161 -22.97 -9.00 -2.69
C TYR A 161 -23.58 -8.69 -4.05
N SER A 162 -23.21 -9.48 -5.05
CA SER A 162 -23.88 -9.55 -6.34
C SER A 162 -24.57 -10.89 -6.46
N TYR A 163 -25.74 -10.91 -7.07
CA TYR A 163 -26.36 -12.15 -7.54
C TYR A 163 -25.88 -12.41 -8.98
N ILE A 164 -25.63 -13.68 -9.30
CA ILE A 164 -25.29 -14.14 -10.65
C ILE A 164 -26.32 -15.20 -11.05
N GLY A 165 -26.85 -15.11 -12.27
CA GLY A 165 -27.95 -15.98 -12.73
C GLY A 165 -29.32 -15.49 -12.27
N GLU A 166 -30.36 -16.34 -12.34
CA GLU A 166 -31.73 -16.06 -11.86
C GLU A 166 -31.84 -15.96 -10.32
N GLY A 167 -30.85 -15.35 -9.65
CA GLY A 167 -30.89 -15.03 -8.23
C GLY A 167 -30.46 -16.13 -7.25
N GLU A 168 -30.00 -17.28 -7.73
CA GLU A 168 -29.66 -18.43 -6.86
C GLU A 168 -28.25 -18.34 -6.24
N ASP A 169 -27.26 -17.85 -6.99
CA ASP A 169 -25.86 -17.77 -6.52
C ASP A 169 -25.46 -16.36 -6.06
N LYS A 170 -24.97 -16.28 -4.82
CA LYS A 170 -24.54 -15.04 -4.15
C LYS A 170 -23.01 -14.96 -4.11
N VAL A 171 -22.44 -13.91 -4.70
CA VAL A 171 -20.99 -13.65 -4.72
C VAL A 171 -20.65 -12.44 -3.86
N SER A 172 -19.70 -12.60 -2.93
CA SER A 172 -19.18 -11.51 -2.09
C SER A 172 -18.31 -10.54 -2.90
N LEU A 173 -18.54 -9.25 -2.71
CA LEU A 173 -17.82 -8.17 -3.40
C LEU A 173 -16.80 -7.53 -2.44
N GLY A 174 -15.52 -7.79 -2.71
CA GLY A 174 -14.39 -7.21 -1.99
C GLY A 174 -13.99 -5.81 -2.47
N GLN A 175 -12.94 -5.26 -1.87
CA GLN A 175 -12.40 -3.91 -2.17
C GLN A 175 -11.87 -3.76 -3.60
N SER A 176 -11.52 -4.88 -4.24
CA SER A 176 -11.11 -4.93 -5.65
C SER A 176 -12.29 -4.84 -6.63
N SER A 177 -13.53 -5.02 -6.15
CA SER A 177 -14.75 -4.95 -6.94
C SER A 177 -15.38 -3.57 -6.82
N GLY A 178 -15.28 -2.78 -7.89
CA GLY A 178 -15.91 -1.46 -7.96
C GLY A 178 -17.43 -1.52 -7.84
N PHE A 179 -18.03 -0.38 -7.53
CA PHE A 179 -19.46 -0.27 -7.26
C PHE A 179 -20.31 -0.66 -8.48
N ARG A 180 -21.26 -1.58 -8.28
CA ARG A 180 -22.20 -2.05 -9.32
C ARG A 180 -23.59 -1.46 -9.08
N LYS A 181 -23.86 -0.32 -9.71
CA LYS A 181 -25.19 0.28 -9.66
C LYS A 181 -26.22 -0.62 -10.36
N ALA A 182 -27.41 -0.73 -9.78
CA ALA A 182 -28.55 -1.35 -10.44
C ALA A 182 -28.91 -0.60 -11.73
N THR A 183 -29.15 -1.34 -12.80
CA THR A 183 -29.57 -0.86 -14.13
C THR A 183 -30.82 -1.60 -14.56
N ASP A 184 -31.53 -1.11 -15.58
CA ASP A 184 -32.78 -1.75 -16.06
C ASP A 184 -32.59 -3.24 -16.42
N ASP A 185 -31.37 -3.63 -16.82
CA ASP A 185 -31.00 -5.00 -17.20
C ASP A 185 -30.27 -5.82 -16.10
N ASN A 186 -30.01 -5.25 -14.91
CA ASN A 186 -29.26 -5.94 -13.85
C ASN A 186 -29.65 -5.46 -12.44
N GLU A 187 -29.87 -6.38 -11.49
CA GLU A 187 -30.28 -6.07 -10.11
C GLU A 187 -29.23 -5.28 -9.29
N GLY A 188 -28.01 -5.10 -9.81
CA GLY A 188 -26.94 -4.38 -9.12
C GLY A 188 -26.40 -5.13 -7.90
N GLU A 189 -25.56 -4.47 -7.11
CA GLU A 189 -25.12 -5.03 -5.82
C GLU A 189 -26.13 -4.75 -4.70
N LYS A 190 -26.23 -5.70 -3.77
CA LYS A 190 -27.02 -5.58 -2.53
C LYS A 190 -26.08 -5.49 -1.32
N PHE A 191 -26.41 -4.58 -0.42
CA PHE A 191 -25.76 -4.45 0.89
C PHE A 191 -26.62 -5.14 1.95
N VAL A 192 -26.00 -5.97 2.79
CA VAL A 192 -26.67 -6.64 3.90
C VAL A 192 -25.97 -6.26 5.19
N GLU A 193 -26.67 -5.49 6.01
CA GLU A 193 -26.25 -5.10 7.35
C GLU A 193 -26.08 -6.33 8.25
N LYS A 194 -25.02 -6.34 9.05
CA LYS A 194 -24.73 -7.39 10.02
C LYS A 194 -24.80 -6.89 11.46
N PHE A 195 -24.22 -5.72 11.73
CA PHE A 195 -24.19 -5.13 13.07
C PHE A 195 -23.90 -3.63 13.01
N THR A 196 -24.35 -2.90 14.01
CA THR A 196 -24.05 -1.48 14.18
C THR A 196 -22.90 -1.30 15.17
N LYS A 197 -21.99 -0.38 14.89
CA LYS A 197 -20.92 0.00 15.83
C LYS A 197 -20.61 1.48 15.75
N GLU A 198 -20.28 2.05 16.90
CA GLU A 198 -19.86 3.44 17.03
C GLU A 198 -18.34 3.53 17.14
N TYR A 199 -17.76 4.49 16.42
CA TYR A 199 -16.33 4.79 16.46
C TYR A 199 -16.08 6.26 16.70
N THR A 200 -15.06 6.58 17.49
CA THR A 200 -14.56 7.95 17.63
C THR A 200 -13.40 8.19 16.68
N ILE A 201 -13.46 9.27 15.91
CA ILE A 201 -12.40 9.63 14.96
C ILE A 201 -11.22 10.20 15.74
N THR A 202 -10.04 9.63 15.54
CA THR A 202 -8.81 10.01 16.27
C THR A 202 -7.75 10.66 15.38
N GLY A 203 -7.88 10.51 14.07
CA GLY A 203 -6.94 11.09 13.13
C GLY A 203 -7.36 10.91 11.68
N VAL A 204 -6.63 11.60 10.80
CA VAL A 204 -6.80 11.55 9.36
C VAL A 204 -5.55 10.94 8.75
N ILE A 205 -5.73 9.96 7.88
CA ILE A 205 -4.64 9.27 7.16
C ILE A 205 -4.68 9.60 5.68
N THR A 206 -3.55 9.47 5.00
CA THR A 206 -3.53 9.43 3.54
C THR A 206 -4.30 8.21 3.05
N ARG A 207 -4.74 8.23 1.79
CA ARG A 207 -5.33 7.04 1.17
C ARG A 207 -4.44 5.81 1.40
N PRO A 208 -4.95 4.75 2.04
CA PRO A 208 -4.16 3.55 2.28
C PRO A 208 -4.00 2.73 0.98
N GLY A 209 -2.87 2.02 0.86
CA GLY A 209 -2.54 1.25 -0.35
C GLY A 209 -3.52 0.11 -0.67
N PHE A 210 -4.24 -0.39 0.34
CA PHE A 210 -5.25 -1.45 0.14
C PHE A 210 -6.53 -0.98 -0.54
N GLU A 211 -6.72 0.33 -0.74
CA GLU A 211 -7.94 0.90 -1.34
C GLU A 211 -7.67 1.43 -2.77
N PRO A 212 -7.79 0.62 -3.82
CA PRO A 212 -7.68 1.05 -5.21
C PRO A 212 -8.55 2.25 -5.60
N TYR A 213 -8.18 2.99 -6.64
CA TYR A 213 -8.97 4.15 -7.13
C TYR A 213 -10.40 3.80 -7.55
N TRP A 214 -10.63 2.56 -7.99
CA TRP A 214 -11.93 2.05 -8.40
C TRP A 214 -12.69 1.31 -7.29
N SER A 215 -12.17 1.31 -6.06
CA SER A 215 -12.90 0.80 -4.90
C SER A 215 -14.25 1.50 -4.75
N PRO A 216 -15.25 0.80 -4.23
CA PRO A 216 -16.65 1.21 -4.17
C PRO A 216 -16.93 2.19 -3.03
#